data_AF-A0A7C6YZS9-F1
#
_entry.id   AF-A0A7C6YZS9-F1
#
_cell.length_a   1.000
_cell.length_b   1.000
_cell.length_c   1.000
_cell.angle_alpha   90.00
_cell.angle_beta   90.00
_cell.angle_gamma   90.00
#
_symmetry.space_group_name_H-M   'P 1'
#
loop_
_entity.id
_entity.type
_entity.pdbx_description
1 polymer ?
#
loop_
_entity_poly.entity_id
_entity_poly.type
_entity_poly.pdbx_seq_one_letter_code
_entity_poly.pdbx_strand_id
1 'polypeptide(L)'
;MKYGVKSHKGMIREINEDSCNVIFGDSKKINAAFIVADGMGGYSAGEVASKMAVDYISQRIESIPENLDKEELLQFIEIIIQEANNTIYEKSSEPGQFYGMG
;
A
#
# COMPACT_ATOMS: atom_id res chain seq x y z
N MET A 1 7.77 -18.66 10.37
CA MET A 1 6.43 -18.52 9.75
C MET A 1 6.50 -19.01 8.30
N LYS A 2 5.48 -19.67 7.77
CA LYS A 2 5.37 -19.95 6.32
C LYS A 2 4.22 -19.10 5.77
N TYR A 3 4.44 -18.45 4.63
CA TYR A 3 3.44 -17.61 3.97
C TYR A 3 3.50 -17.84 2.46
N GLY A 4 2.43 -17.45 1.76
CA GLY A 4 2.36 -17.46 0.31
C GLY A 4 1.61 -16.22 -0.15
N VAL A 5 2.03 -15.68 -1.29
CA VAL A 5 1.42 -14.50 -1.90
C VAL A 5 1.05 -14.86 -3.33
N LYS A 6 -0.19 -14.57 -3.71
CA LYS A 6 -0.69 -14.76 -5.07
C LYS A 6 -1.75 -13.70 -5.33
N SER A 7 -1.65 -13.07 -6.49
CA SER A 7 -2.73 -12.25 -7.06
C SER A 7 -2.97 -12.68 -8.50
N HIS A 8 -4.19 -12.51 -8.98
CA HIS A 8 -4.60 -12.90 -10.32
C HIS A 8 -5.73 -12.00 -10.79
N LYS A 9 -5.59 -11.48 -12.00
CA LYS A 9 -6.57 -10.60 -12.68
C LYS A 9 -8.02 -11.14 -12.73
N GLY A 10 -8.15 -12.47 -12.68
CA GLY A 10 -9.40 -13.16 -12.97
C GLY A 10 -9.62 -13.32 -14.48
N MET A 11 -10.85 -13.67 -14.86
CA MET A 11 -11.19 -14.03 -16.25
C MET A 11 -11.80 -12.87 -17.05
N ILE A 12 -12.26 -11.80 -16.37
CA ILE A 12 -13.08 -10.74 -16.98
C ILE A 12 -12.29 -9.44 -17.16
N ARG A 13 -11.43 -9.08 -16.19
CA ARG A 13 -10.71 -7.81 -16.22
C ARG A 13 -9.58 -7.82 -17.25
N GLU A 14 -9.23 -6.65 -17.79
CA GLU A 14 -8.09 -6.48 -18.72
C GLU A 14 -6.77 -6.29 -17.98
N ILE A 15 -6.80 -5.58 -16.85
CA ILE A 15 -5.65 -5.31 -15.97
C ILE A 15 -5.98 -5.84 -14.57
N ASN A 16 -4.94 -6.30 -13.85
CA ASN A 16 -5.05 -6.61 -12.43
C ASN A 16 -4.76 -5.34 -11.62
N GLU A 17 -5.74 -4.84 -10.90
CA GLU A 17 -5.62 -3.63 -10.07
C GLU A 17 -5.21 -3.97 -8.63
N ASP A 18 -5.05 -5.26 -8.30
CA ASP A 18 -4.51 -5.70 -7.01
C ASP A 18 -3.00 -5.48 -6.94
N SER A 19 -2.53 -4.98 -5.79
CA SER A 19 -1.12 -4.96 -5.41
C SER A 19 -0.96 -5.55 -4.00
N CYS A 20 0.14 -6.24 -3.75
CA CYS A 20 0.45 -6.76 -2.41
C CYS A 20 1.95 -6.86 -2.17
N ASN A 21 2.35 -6.80 -0.90
CA ASN A 21 3.72 -7.03 -0.46
C ASN A 21 3.75 -7.64 0.94
N VAL A 22 4.84 -8.33 1.27
CA VAL A 22 5.09 -8.89 2.60
C VAL A 22 6.49 -8.52 3.04
N ILE A 23 6.58 -7.86 4.19
CA ILE A 23 7.84 -7.45 4.80
C ILE A 23 8.09 -8.31 6.03
N PHE A 24 9.33 -8.78 6.18
CA PHE A 24 9.81 -9.42 7.39
C PHE A 24 10.76 -8.45 8.09
N GLY A 25 10.42 -8.08 9.32
CA GLY A 25 11.31 -7.30 10.15
C GLY A 25 12.31 -8.21 10.86
N ASP A 26 13.57 -7.79 10.92
CA ASP A 26 14.55 -8.29 11.89
C ASP A 26 14.44 -7.53 13.24
N SER A 27 13.59 -6.50 13.32
CA SER A 27 13.41 -5.69 14.54
C SER A 27 12.40 -6.33 15.50
N LYS A 28 12.67 -6.20 16.81
CA LYS A 28 11.99 -6.92 17.91
C LYS A 28 10.48 -6.67 18.07
N LYS A 29 9.84 -5.86 17.22
CA LYS A 29 8.41 -5.48 17.38
C LYS A 29 7.52 -5.82 16.18
N ILE A 30 8.01 -5.79 14.95
CA ILE A 30 7.24 -6.20 13.77
C ILE A 30 7.89 -7.42 13.15
N ASN A 31 7.39 -8.60 13.53
CA ASN A 31 7.87 -9.87 12.97
C ASN A 31 7.52 -10.03 11.49
N ALA A 32 6.39 -9.46 11.06
CA ALA A 32 5.96 -9.44 9.68
C ALA A 32 4.89 -8.37 9.47
N ALA A 33 4.86 -7.75 8.29
CA ALA A 33 3.77 -6.91 7.81
C ALA A 33 3.25 -7.47 6.47
N PHE A 34 1.93 -7.52 6.34
CA PHE A 34 1.23 -7.94 5.12
C PHE A 34 0.44 -6.76 4.61
N ILE A 35 0.67 -6.39 3.35
CA ILE A 35 0.09 -5.21 2.74
C ILE A 35 -0.63 -5.66 1.48
N VAL A 36 -1.89 -5.25 1.33
CA VAL A 36 -2.72 -5.52 0.15
C VAL A 36 -3.50 -4.25 -0.16
N ALA A 37 -3.58 -3.90 -1.44
CA ALA A 37 -4.41 -2.82 -1.95
C ALA A 37 -5.11 -3.27 -3.23
N ASP A 38 -6.37 -2.86 -3.40
CA ASP A 38 -7.19 -3.08 -4.58
C ASP A 38 -7.51 -1.69 -5.17
N GLY A 39 -7.10 -1.44 -6.42
CA GLY A 39 -7.37 -0.18 -7.10
C GLY A 39 -8.84 -0.05 -7.48
N MET A 40 -9.40 1.15 -7.42
CA MET A 40 -10.82 1.35 -7.71
C MET A 40 -11.10 1.23 -9.22
N GLY A 41 -11.51 0.04 -9.65
CA GLY A 41 -11.90 -0.22 -11.04
C GLY A 41 -12.99 0.73 -11.55
N GLY A 42 -12.77 1.30 -12.74
CA GLY A 42 -13.65 2.30 -13.37
C GLY A 42 -13.15 3.73 -13.27
N TYR A 43 -12.10 3.98 -12.47
CA TYR A 43 -11.31 5.20 -12.48
C TYR A 43 -10.00 5.00 -13.27
N SER A 44 -9.30 6.09 -13.60
CA SER A 44 -8.06 6.02 -14.37
C SER A 44 -6.93 5.38 -13.55
N ALA A 45 -6.21 4.39 -14.08
CA ALA A 45 -4.96 3.90 -13.49
C ALA A 45 -5.05 3.31 -12.05
N GLY A 46 -6.11 2.55 -11.74
CA GLY A 46 -6.26 1.89 -10.43
C GLY A 46 -5.10 0.95 -10.06
N GLU A 47 -4.46 0.32 -11.06
CA GLU A 47 -3.25 -0.49 -10.86
C GLU A 47 -2.05 0.34 -10.41
N VAL A 48 -1.98 1.60 -10.81
CA VAL A 48 -0.94 2.52 -10.37
C VAL A 48 -1.24 3.00 -8.95
N ALA A 49 -2.51 3.29 -8.65
CA ALA A 49 -2.94 3.69 -7.31
C ALA A 49 -2.62 2.61 -6.26
N SER A 50 -3.04 1.36 -6.52
CA SER A 50 -2.80 0.24 -5.60
C SER A 50 -1.32 -0.04 -5.41
N LYS A 51 -0.53 0.04 -6.50
CA LYS A 51 0.92 -0.13 -6.44
C LYS A 51 1.59 0.97 -5.63
N MET A 52 1.19 2.23 -5.82
CA MET A 52 1.70 3.36 -5.04
C MET A 52 1.40 3.20 -3.55
N ALA A 53 0.19 2.77 -3.18
CA ALA A 53 -0.17 2.52 -1.78
C ALA A 53 0.74 1.45 -1.16
N VAL A 54 0.87 0.31 -1.83
CA VAL A 54 1.70 -0.81 -1.35
C VAL A 54 3.17 -0.40 -1.24
N ASP A 55 3.72 0.25 -2.27
CA ASP A 55 5.13 0.65 -2.29
C ASP A 55 5.43 1.70 -1.21
N TYR A 56 4.56 2.71 -1.03
CA TYR A 56 4.73 3.76 -0.02
C TYR A 56 4.70 3.19 1.39
N ILE A 57 3.67 2.41 1.71
CA ILE A 57 3.52 1.80 3.04
C ILE A 57 4.67 0.83 3.31
N SER A 58 5.09 0.07 2.30
CA SER A 58 6.21 -0.86 2.43
C SER A 58 7.49 -0.14 2.87
N GLN A 59 7.85 0.95 2.19
CA GLN A 59 9.05 1.73 2.52
C GLN A 59 8.97 2.35 3.93
N ARG A 60 7.78 2.83 4.33
CA ARG A 60 7.61 3.45 5.65
C ARG A 60 7.63 2.43 6.78
N ILE A 61 7.13 1.22 6.58
CA ILE A 61 7.17 0.15 7.58
C ILE A 61 8.61 -0.25 7.93
N GLU A 62 9.52 -0.28 6.96
CA GLU A 62 10.95 -0.55 7.21
C GLU A 62 11.61 0.54 8.08
N SER A 63 11.05 1.75 8.09
CA SER A 63 11.53 2.89 8.88
C SER A 63 10.91 3.01 10.28
N ILE A 64 10.10 2.04 10.71
CA ILE A 64 9.42 2.09 12.01
C ILE A 64 10.42 2.15 13.16
N PRO A 65 10.29 3.12 14.09
CA PRO A 65 11.14 3.17 15.28
C PRO A 65 11.00 1.90 16.13
N GLU A 66 12.13 1.34 16.58
CA GLU A 66 12.14 0.07 17.35
C GLU A 66 11.46 0.18 18.73
N ASN A 67 11.28 1.41 19.24
CA ASN A 67 10.87 1.65 20.62
C ASN A 67 9.41 2.07 20.79
N LEU A 68 8.56 2.00 19.76
CA LEU A 68 7.14 2.37 19.87
C LEU A 68 6.34 1.39 20.75
N ASP A 69 5.52 1.91 21.66
CA ASP A 69 4.46 1.11 22.27
C ASP A 69 3.34 0.78 21.27
N LYS A 70 2.28 0.12 21.75
CA LYS A 70 1.20 -0.33 20.89
C LYS A 70 0.39 0.84 20.34
N GLU A 71 0.07 1.82 21.16
CA GLU A 71 -0.67 3.03 20.76
C GLU A 71 0.14 3.86 19.77
N GLU A 72 1.43 4.07 20.02
CA GLU A 72 2.34 4.78 19.12
C GLU A 72 2.51 4.06 17.78
N LEU A 73 2.58 2.72 17.78
CA LEU A 73 2.63 1.93 16.56
C LEU A 73 1.35 2.07 15.73
N LEU A 74 0.18 2.06 16.38
CA LEU A 74 -1.10 2.27 15.69
C LEU A 74 -1.19 3.67 15.07
N GLN A 75 -0.75 4.70 15.81
CA GLN A 75 -0.67 6.07 15.30
C GLN A 75 0.29 6.18 14.12
N PHE A 76 1.46 5.53 14.19
CA PHE A 76 2.39 5.50 13.08
C PHE A 76 1.78 4.86 11.83
N ILE A 77 1.07 3.72 12.00
CA ILE A 77 0.36 3.06 10.89
C ILE A 77 -0.73 3.96 10.29
N GLU A 78 -1.47 4.69 11.12
CA GLU A 78 -2.48 5.64 10.63
C GLU A 78 -1.83 6.76 9.80
N ILE A 79 -0.72 7.33 10.30
CA ILE A 79 0.02 8.39 9.61
C ILE A 79 0.50 7.92 8.24
N ILE A 80 1.13 6.73 8.15
CA ILE A 80 1.66 6.25 6.85
C ILE A 80 0.54 5.96 5.84
N ILE A 81 -0.65 5.53 6.30
CA ILE A 81 -1.81 5.34 5.43
C ILE A 81 -2.32 6.68 4.92
N GLN A 82 -2.41 7.70 5.78
CA GLN A 82 -2.81 9.05 5.39
C GLN A 82 -1.79 9.68 4.41
N GLU A 83 -0.50 9.53 4.66
CA GLU A 83 0.56 9.99 3.77
C GLU A 83 0.49 9.30 2.39
N ALA A 84 0.28 7.98 2.35
CA ALA A 84 0.10 7.23 1.11
C ALA A 84 -1.12 7.74 0.33
N ASN A 85 -2.26 7.93 1.02
CA ASN A 85 -3.47 8.50 0.43
C ASN A 85 -3.22 9.89 -0.15
N ASN A 86 -2.57 10.79 0.60
CA ASN A 86 -2.27 12.15 0.13
C ASN A 86 -1.37 12.12 -1.11
N THR A 87 -0.35 11.26 -1.12
CA THR A 87 0.55 11.08 -2.28
C THR A 87 -0.21 10.63 -3.53
N ILE A 88 -1.14 9.68 -3.38
CA ILE A 88 -1.99 9.18 -4.46
C ILE A 88 -2.95 10.27 -4.93
N TYR A 89 -3.58 10.98 -3.99
CA TYR A 89 -4.55 12.04 -4.27
C TYR A 89 -3.92 13.24 -4.97
N GLU A 90 -2.73 13.68 -4.55
CA GLU A 90 -1.99 14.75 -5.21
C GLU A 90 -1.71 14.38 -6.67
N LYS A 91 -1.20 13.16 -6.90
CA LYS A 91 -0.94 12.66 -8.24
C LYS A 91 -2.20 12.48 -9.07
N SER A 92 -3.34 12.15 -8.45
CA SER A 92 -4.62 12.01 -9.14
C SER A 92 -5.32 13.33 -9.44
N SER A 93 -4.91 14.41 -8.76
CA SER A 93 -5.48 15.75 -8.92
C SER A 93 -4.79 16.57 -10.01
N GLU A 94 -3.60 16.15 -10.45
CA GLU A 94 -2.89 16.79 -11.55
C GLU A 94 -3.56 16.48 -12.91
N PRO A 95 -3.80 17.49 -13.77
CA PRO A 95 -4.29 17.25 -15.12
C PRO A 95 -3.29 16.42 -15.92
N GLY A 96 -3.72 15.25 -16.41
CA GLY A 96 -2.84 14.36 -17.17
C GLY A 96 -3.29 12.90 -17.12
N GLN A 97 -2.33 12.00 -17.33
CA GLN A 97 -2.55 10.55 -17.46
C GLN A 97 -3.20 9.92 -16.22
N PHE A 98 -3.01 10.50 -15.04
CA PHE A 98 -3.49 9.98 -13.76
C PHE A 98 -4.68 10.78 -13.20
N TYR A 99 -5.25 11.71 -13.98
CA TYR A 99 -6.37 12.51 -13.50
C TYR A 99 -7.57 11.62 -13.11
N GLY A 100 -8.04 11.79 -11.88
CA GLY A 100 -9.10 10.96 -11.30
C GLY A 100 -8.66 9.56 -10.90
N MET A 101 -7.36 9.30 -10.77
CA MET A 101 -6.83 8.02 -10.29
C MET A 101 -7.25 7.68 -8.87
N GLY A 102 -7.59 6.41 -8.68
CA GLY A 102 -8.03 5.81 -7.42
C GLY A 102 -8.26 4.32 -7.58
#